data_AF-A0AAE7D6U9-F1
#
_entry.id   AF-A0AAE7D6U9-F1
#
_cell.length_a   1.000
_cell.length_b   1.000
_cell.length_c   1.000
_cell.angle_alpha   90.00
_cell.angle_beta   90.00
_cell.angle_gamma   90.00
#
_symmetry.space_group_name_H-M   'P 1'
#
loop_
_entity.id
_entity.type
_entity.pdbx_description
1 polymer ?
#
loop_
_entity_poly.entity_id
_entity_poly.type
_entity_poly.pdbx_seq_one_letter_code
_entity_poly.pdbx_strand_id
1 'polypeptide(L)'
;MGDQRYYVVDGATLQCDKGSAPAKLKVTSQQTEKLKDKLQATVQDCKPNENIMPFGSCSITKGSCSPATMPWKDPSKFVDNNGIDELLDKSTCQCTVGGKISVMDPGQKFIFETVSKDDPSNEIVEHKECHCVEDAAWMKLVLSENAKNIVESAGKRSPEIMKYYTNTPYENDLKITDSNNSWCASFVNWVMENSGMEGLKSKDAYDKTRALKWKEWQGGKVIANPVYGALAIKQRRGGGHIGFVAGTREVKGKGKKLVVIGGNQGNALKAALYAQNDFLAFVVPKDYEVCLACYELPEYSDKADNSSTES
;
A
#
# COMPACT_ATOMS: atom_id res chain seq x y z
N MET A 1 -9.37 -19.36 4.32
CA MET A 1 -8.33 -18.30 4.34
C MET A 1 -8.60 -17.46 5.57
N GLY A 2 -7.70 -17.48 6.55
CA GLY A 2 -7.86 -16.71 7.78
C GLY A 2 -7.86 -15.21 7.46
N ASP A 3 -8.96 -14.54 7.74
CA ASP A 3 -9.10 -13.10 7.62
C ASP A 3 -8.30 -12.45 8.76
N GLN A 4 -7.01 -12.19 8.54
CA GLN A 4 -6.17 -11.52 9.53
C GLN A 4 -6.62 -10.06 9.61
N ARG A 5 -7.30 -9.72 10.70
CA ARG A 5 -7.84 -8.39 11.01
C ARG A 5 -7.07 -7.77 12.17
N TYR A 6 -6.91 -6.45 12.16
CA TYR A 6 -6.22 -5.73 13.22
C TYR A 6 -7.22 -5.14 14.21
N TYR A 7 -6.92 -5.19 15.50
CA TYR A 7 -7.68 -4.48 16.54
C TYR A 7 -7.58 -2.97 16.38
N VAL A 8 -8.66 -2.27 16.65
CA VAL A 8 -8.67 -0.81 16.65
C VAL A 8 -8.33 -0.32 18.06
N VAL A 9 -7.50 0.71 18.16
CA VAL A 9 -7.11 1.32 19.43
C VAL A 9 -7.41 2.82 19.43
N ASP A 10 -7.31 3.44 20.60
CA ASP A 10 -7.46 4.87 20.79
C ASP A 10 -6.56 5.69 19.84
N GLY A 11 -7.12 6.76 19.29
CA GLY A 11 -6.44 7.58 18.27
C GLY A 11 -6.40 6.95 16.87
N ALA A 12 -7.12 5.84 16.63
CA ALA A 12 -7.38 5.33 15.29
C ALA A 12 -7.95 6.41 14.37
N THR A 13 -7.64 6.32 13.08
CA THR A 13 -8.14 7.28 12.08
C THR A 13 -9.35 6.69 11.37
N LEU A 14 -10.45 7.43 11.42
CA LEU A 14 -11.72 7.10 10.79
C LEU A 14 -11.98 8.02 9.60
N GLN A 15 -12.80 7.56 8.66
CA GLN A 15 -13.29 8.37 7.54
C GLN A 15 -14.76 8.10 7.27
N CYS A 16 -15.55 9.16 7.12
CA CYS A 16 -16.88 9.12 6.55
C CYS A 16 -16.81 9.38 5.05
N ASP A 17 -17.46 8.55 4.22
CA ASP A 17 -17.52 8.73 2.76
C ASP A 17 -18.31 9.98 2.29
N LYS A 18 -18.95 10.70 3.23
CA LYS A 18 -19.64 11.97 3.00
C LYS A 18 -18.98 13.16 3.68
N GLY A 19 -17.93 12.93 4.47
CA GLY A 19 -17.14 13.95 5.15
C GLY A 19 -15.93 14.39 4.32
N SER A 20 -15.51 15.64 4.47
CA SER A 20 -14.37 16.22 3.75
C SER A 20 -13.02 15.94 4.41
N ALA A 21 -13.00 15.47 5.66
CA ALA A 21 -11.77 15.24 6.42
C ALA A 21 -11.87 13.97 7.29
N PRO A 22 -10.74 13.31 7.58
CA PRO A 22 -10.71 12.21 8.52
C PRO A 22 -10.90 12.70 9.97
N ALA A 23 -11.28 11.80 10.85
CA ALA A 23 -11.46 12.06 12.28
C ALA A 23 -10.75 11.02 13.14
N LYS A 24 -10.43 11.36 14.38
CA LYS A 24 -9.85 10.42 15.35
C LYS A 24 -10.95 9.71 16.13
N LEU A 25 -10.76 8.41 16.35
CA LEU A 25 -11.52 7.63 17.32
C LEU A 25 -10.99 7.94 18.72
N LYS A 26 -11.89 8.22 19.65
CA LYS A 26 -11.60 8.27 21.08
C LYS A 26 -12.24 7.05 21.75
N VAL A 27 -11.45 6.27 22.45
CA VAL A 27 -11.93 5.11 23.22
C VAL A 27 -12.35 5.56 24.60
N THR A 28 -13.62 5.32 24.94
CA THR A 28 -14.19 5.60 26.27
C THR A 28 -14.89 4.38 26.88
N SER A 29 -14.98 3.27 26.13
CA SER A 29 -15.63 2.04 26.58
C SER A 29 -14.92 1.34 27.74
N GLN A 30 -13.62 1.60 27.94
CA GLN A 30 -12.81 0.96 28.97
C GLN A 30 -11.57 1.80 29.33
N GLN A 31 -10.85 1.42 30.40
CA GLN A 31 -9.68 2.13 30.90
C GLN A 31 -8.43 1.25 31.11
N THR A 32 -8.53 -0.07 30.93
CA THR A 32 -7.53 -1.06 31.36
C THR A 32 -6.95 -1.90 30.22
N GLU A 33 -7.76 -2.26 29.22
CA GLU A 33 -7.36 -3.10 28.09
C GLU A 33 -6.58 -2.28 27.07
N LYS A 34 -5.30 -2.61 26.91
CA LYS A 34 -4.38 -1.85 26.07
C LYS A 34 -3.64 -2.75 25.08
N LEU A 35 -3.48 -2.26 23.87
CA LEU A 35 -2.56 -2.79 22.89
C LEU A 35 -1.49 -1.73 22.62
N LYS A 36 -0.26 -1.99 23.08
CA LYS A 36 0.88 -1.06 22.98
C LYS A 36 0.52 0.33 23.55
N ASP A 37 0.12 0.34 24.81
CA ASP A 37 -0.23 1.51 25.63
C ASP A 37 -1.48 2.30 25.23
N LYS A 38 -2.10 1.98 24.10
CA LYS A 38 -3.36 2.57 23.66
C LYS A 38 -4.54 1.68 24.05
N LEU A 39 -5.60 2.33 24.52
CA LEU A 39 -6.85 1.67 24.88
C LEU A 39 -7.43 0.95 23.67
N GLN A 40 -7.69 -0.35 23.78
CA GLN A 40 -8.35 -1.13 22.74
C GLN A 40 -9.83 -0.73 22.63
N ALA A 41 -10.28 -0.48 21.40
CA ALA A 41 -11.64 -0.06 21.11
C ALA A 41 -12.61 -1.25 21.07
N THR A 42 -13.84 -1.00 21.48
CA THR A 42 -14.96 -1.95 21.41
C THR A 42 -16.10 -1.38 20.56
N VAL A 43 -17.12 -2.19 20.31
CA VAL A 43 -18.34 -1.73 19.62
C VAL A 43 -19.10 -0.63 20.38
N GLN A 44 -18.79 -0.37 21.65
CA GLN A 44 -19.40 0.71 22.43
C GLN A 44 -18.80 2.08 22.11
N ASP A 45 -17.61 2.14 21.48
CA ASP A 45 -16.95 3.40 21.08
C ASP A 45 -17.56 3.97 19.80
N CYS A 46 -18.87 4.22 19.82
CA CYS A 46 -19.65 4.69 18.68
C CYS A 46 -20.41 6.00 18.94
N LYS A 47 -20.29 6.63 20.12
CA LYS A 47 -21.06 7.84 20.41
C LYS A 47 -20.60 9.02 19.56
N PRO A 48 -21.52 9.76 18.92
CA PRO A 48 -21.15 10.90 18.11
C PRO A 48 -20.67 12.07 18.98
N ASN A 49 -19.66 12.79 18.48
CA ASN A 49 -18.99 13.91 19.19
C ASN A 49 -18.30 13.54 20.51
N GLU A 50 -18.24 12.25 20.86
CA GLU A 50 -17.47 11.73 22.00
C GLU A 50 -16.43 10.72 21.52
N ASN A 51 -16.88 9.63 20.87
CA ASN A 51 -15.99 8.62 20.29
C ASN A 51 -15.68 8.92 18.83
N ILE A 52 -16.71 9.31 18.08
CA ILE A 52 -16.63 9.60 16.64
C ILE A 52 -16.78 11.10 16.45
N MET A 53 -15.65 11.76 16.19
CA MET A 53 -15.59 13.21 15.98
C MET A 53 -16.08 13.62 14.57
N PRO A 54 -16.47 14.89 14.36
CA PRO A 54 -16.82 15.44 13.05
C PRO A 54 -15.78 15.21 11.94
N PHE A 55 -16.26 14.93 10.73
CA PHE A 55 -15.44 14.65 9.53
C PHE A 55 -15.27 15.88 8.62
N GLY A 56 -15.01 17.05 9.20
CA GLY A 56 -14.94 18.32 8.47
C GLY A 56 -16.32 18.77 7.94
N SER A 57 -16.41 19.10 6.67
CA SER A 57 -17.67 19.46 6.00
C SER A 57 -18.42 18.22 5.53
N CYS A 58 -19.74 18.18 5.73
CA CYS A 58 -20.60 17.09 5.29
C CYS A 58 -21.27 17.44 3.96
N SER A 59 -21.05 16.59 2.95
CA SER A 59 -21.65 16.73 1.61
C SER A 59 -23.17 16.56 1.59
N ILE A 60 -23.77 15.89 2.58
CA ILE A 60 -25.23 15.71 2.66
C ILE A 60 -25.90 16.96 3.24
N THR A 61 -25.41 17.45 4.39
CA THR A 61 -25.99 18.65 5.04
C THR A 61 -25.47 19.96 4.43
N LYS A 62 -24.42 19.89 3.59
CA LYS A 62 -23.74 21.04 2.98
C LYS A 62 -23.17 22.03 4.01
N GLY A 63 -22.87 21.57 5.22
CA GLY A 63 -22.32 22.37 6.31
C GLY A 63 -21.34 21.58 7.17
N SER A 64 -20.97 22.11 8.33
CA SER A 64 -20.13 21.39 9.30
C SER A 64 -20.74 20.03 9.65
N CYS A 65 -19.90 19.00 9.68
CA CYS A 65 -20.32 17.66 10.03
C CYS A 65 -20.75 17.63 11.51
N SER A 66 -21.96 17.15 11.77
CA SER A 66 -22.36 16.67 13.09
C SER A 66 -22.70 15.19 12.92
N PRO A 67 -21.82 14.27 13.33
CA PRO A 67 -22.03 12.85 13.13
C PRO A 67 -23.26 12.39 13.90
N ALA A 68 -24.02 11.46 13.32
CA ALA A 68 -25.16 10.82 13.96
C ALA A 68 -25.02 9.31 13.74
N THR A 69 -24.34 8.64 14.66
CA THR A 69 -23.76 7.31 14.45
C THR A 69 -24.70 6.18 14.88
N MET A 70 -24.56 5.03 14.24
CA MET A 70 -25.21 3.76 14.60
C MET A 70 -24.19 2.78 15.18
N PRO A 71 -24.63 1.66 15.80
CA PRO A 71 -23.71 0.63 16.26
C PRO A 71 -22.74 0.14 15.18
N TRP A 72 -21.52 -0.18 15.60
CA TRP A 72 -20.52 -0.77 14.73
C TRP A 72 -21.00 -2.11 14.17
N LYS A 73 -20.62 -2.38 12.92
CA LYS A 73 -20.87 -3.62 12.19
C LYS A 73 -19.57 -4.34 11.93
N ASP A 74 -19.67 -5.66 11.82
CA ASP A 74 -18.56 -6.58 11.56
C ASP A 74 -17.42 -6.45 12.60
N PRO A 75 -17.70 -6.49 13.92
CA PRO A 75 -16.65 -6.51 14.94
C PRO A 75 -15.91 -7.85 14.97
N SER A 76 -15.04 -8.03 15.97
CA SER A 76 -14.40 -9.30 16.29
C SER A 76 -15.43 -10.39 16.59
N LYS A 77 -15.04 -11.65 16.33
CA LYS A 77 -15.79 -12.83 16.82
C LYS A 77 -15.44 -13.14 18.27
N PHE A 78 -14.45 -12.45 18.82
CA PHE A 78 -14.01 -12.52 20.20
C PHE A 78 -14.44 -11.26 20.95
N VAL A 79 -14.63 -11.42 22.25
CA VAL A 79 -15.04 -10.37 23.18
C VAL A 79 -13.88 -10.02 24.10
N ASP A 80 -13.91 -8.81 24.65
CA ASP A 80 -12.98 -8.37 25.69
C ASP A 80 -13.25 -9.11 27.03
N ASN A 81 -12.47 -8.75 28.06
CA ASN A 81 -12.61 -9.31 29.41
C ASN A 81 -13.97 -9.02 30.08
N ASN A 82 -14.78 -8.11 29.52
CA ASN A 82 -16.11 -7.76 29.99
C ASN A 82 -17.24 -8.36 29.12
N GLY A 83 -16.91 -9.16 28.11
CA GLY A 83 -17.88 -9.78 27.22
C GLY A 83 -18.39 -8.86 26.10
N ILE A 84 -17.68 -7.78 25.78
CA ILE A 84 -18.03 -6.80 24.73
C ILE A 84 -17.21 -7.08 23.48
N ASP A 85 -17.86 -7.08 22.30
CA ASP A 85 -17.19 -7.31 21.03
C ASP A 85 -16.09 -6.25 20.74
N GLU A 86 -14.90 -6.72 20.40
CA GLU A 86 -13.74 -5.88 20.09
C GLU A 86 -13.84 -5.29 18.68
N LEU A 87 -13.42 -4.04 18.50
CA LEU A 87 -13.48 -3.39 17.19
C LEU A 87 -12.28 -3.78 16.32
N LEU A 88 -12.52 -4.06 15.04
CA LEU A 88 -11.51 -4.46 14.08
C LEU A 88 -11.38 -3.46 12.92
N ASP A 89 -10.26 -3.49 12.22
CA ASP A 89 -9.90 -2.61 11.10
C ASP A 89 -10.91 -2.57 9.94
N LYS A 90 -11.68 -3.62 9.72
CA LYS A 90 -12.76 -3.62 8.71
C LYS A 90 -14.15 -3.31 9.29
N SER A 91 -14.25 -2.99 10.58
CA SER A 91 -15.52 -2.67 11.21
C SER A 91 -16.01 -1.31 10.71
N THR A 92 -17.33 -1.17 10.58
CA THR A 92 -17.93 0.03 9.96
C THR A 92 -19.10 0.55 10.76
N CYS A 93 -19.30 1.87 10.76
CA CYS A 93 -20.37 2.54 11.48
C CYS A 93 -21.22 3.33 10.48
N GLN A 94 -22.54 3.23 10.56
CA GLN A 94 -23.43 3.98 9.68
C GLN A 94 -23.77 5.34 10.30
N CYS A 95 -23.75 6.40 9.51
CA CYS A 95 -24.27 7.70 9.89
C CYS A 95 -25.73 7.84 9.44
N THR A 96 -26.65 8.21 10.34
CA THR A 96 -28.09 8.39 10.06
C THR A 96 -28.38 9.66 9.27
N VAL A 97 -27.50 10.68 9.33
CA VAL A 97 -27.49 11.81 8.39
C VAL A 97 -27.22 11.34 6.95
N GLY A 98 -26.51 10.22 6.81
CA GLY A 98 -26.06 9.68 5.53
C GLY A 98 -24.53 9.55 5.51
N GLY A 99 -24.07 8.41 5.00
CA GLY A 99 -22.65 8.09 4.87
C GLY A 99 -22.19 6.93 5.76
N LYS A 100 -21.13 6.27 5.32
CA LYS A 100 -20.50 5.12 5.98
C LYS A 100 -19.16 5.55 6.55
N ILE A 101 -18.97 5.32 7.84
CA ILE A 101 -17.74 5.54 8.58
C ILE A 101 -16.94 4.23 8.58
N SER A 102 -15.69 4.29 8.14
CA SER A 102 -14.77 3.16 8.10
C SER A 102 -13.46 3.49 8.80
N VAL A 103 -12.78 2.47 9.31
CA VAL A 103 -11.44 2.63 9.88
C VAL A 103 -10.43 2.71 8.73
N MET A 104 -9.68 3.81 8.66
CA MET A 104 -8.58 3.98 7.72
C MET A 104 -7.26 3.49 8.30
N ASP A 105 -7.03 3.75 9.58
CA ASP A 105 -5.84 3.35 10.33
C ASP A 105 -6.29 2.86 11.71
N PRO A 106 -6.05 1.59 12.09
CA PRO A 106 -6.48 1.04 13.36
C PRO A 106 -5.78 1.67 14.57
N GLY A 107 -4.83 2.58 14.38
CA GLY A 107 -4.19 3.32 15.46
C GLY A 107 -3.07 2.55 16.16
N GLN A 108 -2.84 1.29 15.79
CA GLN A 108 -1.78 0.44 16.33
C GLN A 108 -0.35 0.82 15.90
N LYS A 109 -0.19 1.98 15.24
CA LYS A 109 1.14 2.55 14.94
C LYS A 109 1.93 2.65 16.25
N PHE A 110 3.06 1.92 16.28
CA PHE A 110 4.11 2.00 17.28
C PHE A 110 4.46 3.48 17.49
N ILE A 111 4.26 4.02 18.69
CA ILE A 111 4.53 5.44 18.98
C ILE A 111 5.99 5.60 19.39
N PHE A 112 6.68 6.56 18.79
CA PHE A 112 7.64 7.39 19.53
C PHE A 112 6.92 8.72 19.79
N GLU A 113 6.63 9.00 21.05
CA GLU A 113 5.75 10.10 21.49
C GLU A 113 6.44 11.46 21.42
N THR A 114 5.75 12.47 20.90
CA THR A 114 6.15 13.88 21.01
C THR A 114 5.54 14.50 22.27
N VAL A 115 6.37 14.83 23.25
CA VAL A 115 6.00 15.71 24.39
C VAL A 115 6.43 17.16 24.06
N SER A 116 5.55 18.10 24.40
CA SER A 116 5.62 19.54 24.19
C SER A 116 6.81 20.26 24.86
N LYS A 117 7.17 21.40 24.28
CA LYS A 117 8.46 22.12 24.30
C LYS A 117 8.91 22.85 25.57
N ASP A 118 8.38 22.58 26.77
CA ASP A 118 8.67 23.46 27.93
C ASP A 118 9.55 22.85 29.05
N ASP A 119 10.21 21.71 28.81
CA ASP A 119 11.18 21.13 29.77
C ASP A 119 12.63 21.24 29.24
N PRO A 120 13.54 21.97 29.92
CA PRO A 120 14.92 22.18 29.49
C PRO A 120 15.84 20.94 29.52
N SER A 121 15.36 19.75 29.93
CA SER A 121 16.23 18.57 30.09
C SER A 121 16.25 17.56 28.92
N ASN A 122 15.54 17.80 27.81
CA ASN A 122 15.50 16.82 26.70
C ASN A 122 16.42 17.18 25.54
N GLU A 123 17.39 16.31 25.25
CA GLU A 123 18.22 16.35 24.05
C GLU A 123 17.34 16.32 22.79
N ILE A 124 17.64 17.23 21.85
CA ILE A 124 16.93 17.44 20.60
C ILE A 124 17.17 16.23 19.67
N VAL A 125 16.14 15.45 19.38
CA VAL A 125 16.17 14.45 18.29
C VAL A 125 15.30 14.95 17.14
N GLU A 126 15.95 15.35 16.04
CA GLU A 126 15.35 15.81 14.79
C GLU A 126 14.26 14.83 14.28
N HIS A 127 13.10 15.37 13.93
CA HIS A 127 12.04 14.60 13.25
C HIS A 127 12.41 14.43 11.78
N LYS A 128 12.55 13.18 11.33
CA LYS A 128 12.81 12.86 9.93
C LYS A 128 11.52 13.10 9.12
N GLU A 129 11.57 14.04 8.18
CA GLU A 129 10.51 14.25 7.19
C GLU A 129 10.21 12.95 6.44
N CYS A 130 8.94 12.73 6.07
CA CYS A 130 8.53 11.52 5.38
C CYS A 130 8.68 11.70 3.86
N HIS A 131 9.60 10.95 3.25
CA HIS A 131 10.01 11.13 1.86
C HIS A 131 9.78 9.86 1.04
N CYS A 132 8.60 9.25 1.12
CA CYS A 132 8.35 7.92 0.54
C CYS A 132 8.71 7.84 -0.97
N VAL A 133 8.51 8.92 -1.73
CA VAL A 133 8.84 8.94 -3.16
C VAL A 133 10.36 8.94 -3.36
N GLU A 134 11.09 9.73 -2.57
CA GLU A 134 12.54 9.84 -2.62
C GLU A 134 13.24 8.61 -2.01
N ASP A 135 12.67 8.07 -0.92
CA ASP A 135 13.14 6.90 -0.18
C ASP A 135 12.94 5.61 -0.98
N ALA A 136 12.00 5.59 -1.93
CA ALA A 136 11.82 4.49 -2.89
C ALA A 136 12.88 4.54 -3.99
N ALA A 137 14.17 4.54 -3.62
CA ALA A 137 15.30 4.78 -4.53
C ALA A 137 15.30 3.85 -5.77
N TRP A 138 14.79 2.62 -5.64
CA TRP A 138 14.67 1.67 -6.74
C TRP A 138 13.73 2.12 -7.86
N MET A 139 12.78 3.00 -7.56
CA MET A 139 11.85 3.53 -8.56
C MET A 139 12.56 4.37 -9.61
N LYS A 140 13.73 4.96 -9.30
CA LYS A 140 14.56 5.65 -10.31
C LYS A 140 14.97 4.67 -11.42
N LEU A 141 15.41 3.47 -11.05
CA LEU A 141 15.80 2.43 -12.00
C LEU A 141 14.58 1.91 -12.78
N VAL A 142 13.45 1.67 -12.09
CA VAL A 142 12.18 1.25 -12.72
C VAL A 142 11.74 2.25 -13.79
N LEU A 143 11.70 3.54 -13.47
CA LEU A 143 11.30 4.59 -14.39
C LEU A 143 12.28 4.71 -15.56
N SER A 144 13.58 4.60 -15.30
CA SER A 144 14.61 4.65 -16.35
C SER A 144 14.50 3.49 -17.35
N GLU A 145 14.21 2.27 -16.88
CA GLU A 145 14.00 1.11 -17.75
C GLU A 145 12.66 1.22 -18.50
N ASN A 146 11.61 1.72 -17.84
CA ASN A 146 10.31 1.93 -18.47
C ASN A 146 10.39 2.94 -19.63
N ALA A 147 11.19 4.00 -19.48
CA ALA A 147 11.42 5.00 -20.52
C ALA A 147 12.11 4.44 -21.79
N LYS A 148 12.74 3.26 -21.72
CA LYS A 148 13.34 2.59 -22.88
C LYS A 148 12.31 1.92 -23.80
N ASN A 149 11.04 1.88 -23.41
CA ASN A 149 9.94 1.31 -24.20
C ASN A 149 10.25 -0.12 -24.70
N ILE A 150 10.75 -0.98 -23.81
CA ILE A 150 11.19 -2.34 -24.15
C ILE A 150 9.99 -3.23 -24.48
N VAL A 151 10.02 -3.87 -25.65
CA VAL A 151 8.98 -4.79 -26.15
C VAL A 151 9.62 -6.08 -26.68
N GLU A 152 8.99 -7.23 -26.42
CA GLU A 152 9.31 -8.51 -27.07
C GLU A 152 8.58 -8.59 -28.41
N SER A 153 9.35 -8.75 -29.50
CA SER A 153 8.80 -8.82 -30.85
C SER A 153 8.67 -10.27 -31.33
N ALA A 154 7.51 -10.63 -31.88
CA ALA A 154 7.32 -11.83 -32.71
C ALA A 154 7.91 -13.15 -32.14
N GLY A 155 7.67 -13.45 -30.86
CA GLY A 155 8.14 -14.70 -30.24
C GLY A 155 9.64 -14.77 -29.98
N LYS A 156 10.35 -13.64 -30.08
CA LYS A 156 11.76 -13.51 -29.69
C LYS A 156 11.90 -12.51 -28.55
N ARG A 157 12.70 -12.87 -27.56
CA ARG A 157 13.04 -11.98 -26.45
C ARG A 157 14.01 -10.90 -26.92
N SER A 158 13.78 -9.65 -26.51
CA SER A 158 14.74 -8.58 -26.76
C SER A 158 16.05 -8.85 -26.01
N PRO A 159 17.24 -8.59 -26.59
CA PRO A 159 18.51 -8.67 -25.87
C PRO A 159 18.50 -7.88 -24.56
N GLU A 160 17.80 -6.74 -24.51
CA GLU A 160 17.65 -5.92 -23.31
C GLU A 160 16.96 -6.63 -22.15
N ILE A 161 16.12 -7.64 -22.41
CA ILE A 161 15.41 -8.38 -21.37
C ILE A 161 16.31 -9.45 -20.75
N MET A 162 17.34 -9.91 -21.47
CA MET A 162 18.24 -10.96 -20.98
C MET A 162 18.95 -10.55 -19.70
N LYS A 163 19.31 -9.27 -19.54
CA LYS A 163 19.94 -8.75 -18.32
C LYS A 163 19.08 -8.93 -17.06
N TYR A 164 17.75 -8.96 -17.19
CA TYR A 164 16.87 -9.16 -16.04
C TYR A 164 16.98 -10.55 -15.42
N TYR A 165 17.63 -11.49 -16.11
CA TYR A 165 17.87 -12.84 -15.61
C TYR A 165 19.23 -13.02 -14.94
N THR A 166 20.07 -11.98 -14.87
CA THR A 166 21.31 -12.01 -14.08
C THR A 166 21.00 -12.43 -12.63
N ASN A 167 21.85 -13.30 -12.06
CA ASN A 167 21.68 -13.89 -10.73
C ASN A 167 20.39 -14.73 -10.54
N THR A 168 19.82 -15.22 -11.64
CA THR A 168 18.74 -16.22 -11.64
C THR A 168 19.22 -17.50 -12.31
N PRO A 169 18.56 -18.66 -12.07
CA PRO A 169 18.91 -19.91 -12.74
C PRO A 169 18.89 -19.84 -14.27
N TYR A 170 18.23 -18.84 -14.84
CA TYR A 170 18.10 -18.68 -16.27
C TYR A 170 19.21 -17.86 -16.94
N GLU A 171 20.15 -17.29 -16.18
CA GLU A 171 21.19 -16.41 -16.71
C GLU A 171 21.97 -17.03 -17.89
N ASN A 172 22.30 -18.32 -17.78
CA ASN A 172 23.06 -19.04 -18.80
C ASN A 172 22.20 -20.01 -19.64
N ASP A 173 20.98 -20.29 -19.18
CA ASP A 173 20.12 -21.34 -19.75
C ASP A 173 19.05 -20.80 -20.70
N LEU A 174 18.67 -19.51 -20.58
CA LEU A 174 17.66 -18.92 -21.45
C LEU A 174 18.22 -18.57 -22.82
N LYS A 175 17.56 -19.06 -23.88
CA LYS A 175 17.82 -18.60 -25.24
C LYS A 175 16.90 -17.43 -25.58
N ILE A 176 17.36 -16.54 -26.46
CA ILE A 176 16.54 -15.44 -27.02
C ILE A 176 15.25 -15.96 -27.68
N THR A 177 15.28 -17.20 -28.17
CA THR A 177 14.12 -17.90 -28.76
C THR A 177 13.11 -18.43 -27.75
N ASP A 178 13.44 -18.48 -26.46
CA ASP A 178 12.56 -19.02 -25.41
C ASP A 178 11.62 -17.93 -24.84
N SER A 179 10.66 -17.50 -25.66
CA SER A 179 9.69 -16.45 -25.31
C SER A 179 8.58 -16.89 -24.35
N ASN A 180 8.50 -18.19 -24.00
CA ASN A 180 7.39 -18.72 -23.19
C ASN A 180 7.53 -18.42 -21.68
N ASN A 181 8.73 -18.03 -21.23
CA ASN A 181 8.96 -17.72 -19.82
C ASN A 181 8.59 -16.27 -19.49
N SER A 182 7.75 -16.09 -18.47
CA SER A 182 7.39 -14.76 -17.99
C SER A 182 8.54 -14.12 -17.22
N TRP A 183 8.95 -12.91 -17.63
CA TRP A 183 10.09 -12.19 -17.04
C TRP A 183 9.71 -11.10 -16.03
N CYS A 184 8.43 -11.02 -15.62
CA CYS A 184 7.97 -10.00 -14.67
C CYS A 184 8.71 -10.02 -13.33
N ALA A 185 8.92 -11.21 -12.75
CA ALA A 185 9.61 -11.36 -11.47
C ALA A 185 11.14 -11.27 -11.62
N SER A 186 11.71 -11.70 -12.74
CA SER A 186 13.12 -11.50 -13.05
C SER A 186 13.45 -10.00 -13.14
N PHE A 187 12.60 -9.21 -13.79
CA PHE A 187 12.72 -7.74 -13.81
C PHE A 187 12.72 -7.15 -12.40
N VAL A 188 11.78 -7.56 -11.54
CA VAL A 188 11.75 -7.11 -10.15
C VAL A 188 13.02 -7.51 -9.41
N ASN A 189 13.48 -8.77 -9.52
CA ASN A 189 14.73 -9.23 -8.90
C ASN A 189 15.90 -8.35 -9.30
N TRP A 190 16.06 -8.13 -10.60
CA TRP A 190 17.13 -7.33 -11.16
C TRP A 190 17.09 -5.88 -10.66
N VAL A 191 15.90 -5.26 -10.63
CA VAL A 191 15.74 -3.90 -10.10
C VAL A 191 16.18 -3.82 -8.63
N MET A 192 15.75 -4.76 -7.79
CA MET A 192 16.10 -4.73 -6.36
C MET A 192 17.62 -4.88 -6.18
N GLU A 193 18.23 -5.88 -6.84
CA GLU A 193 19.68 -6.11 -6.77
C GLU A 193 20.50 -4.92 -7.29
N ASN A 194 20.09 -4.31 -8.41
CA ASN A 194 20.79 -3.14 -8.99
C ASN A 194 20.46 -1.82 -8.28
N SER A 195 19.55 -1.84 -7.31
CA SER A 195 19.28 -0.71 -6.41
C SER A 195 19.95 -0.88 -5.05
N GLY A 196 20.89 -1.85 -4.93
CA GLY A 196 21.63 -2.12 -3.69
C GLY A 196 20.84 -2.91 -2.64
N MET A 197 19.67 -3.44 -3.00
CA MET A 197 18.86 -4.28 -2.11
C MET A 197 19.07 -5.76 -2.41
N GLU A 198 18.80 -6.62 -1.43
CA GLU A 198 18.87 -8.06 -1.67
C GLU A 198 17.62 -8.55 -2.43
N GLY A 199 17.83 -9.30 -3.50
CA GLY A 199 16.75 -10.01 -4.20
C GLY A 199 16.10 -11.12 -3.34
N LEU A 200 15.21 -11.90 -3.94
CA LEU A 200 14.52 -12.98 -3.24
C LEU A 200 15.49 -14.14 -2.92
N LYS A 201 15.59 -14.53 -1.65
CA LYS A 201 16.39 -15.70 -1.23
C LYS A 201 15.48 -16.91 -1.05
N SER A 202 15.77 -18.01 -1.72
CA SER A 202 15.02 -19.27 -1.55
C SER A 202 15.95 -20.47 -1.77
N LYS A 203 15.57 -21.62 -1.19
CA LYS A 203 16.21 -22.90 -1.50
C LYS A 203 16.00 -23.31 -2.95
N ASP A 204 14.85 -22.95 -3.52
CA ASP A 204 14.58 -23.07 -4.95
C ASP A 204 14.96 -21.76 -5.64
N ALA A 205 16.09 -21.76 -6.36
CA ALA A 205 16.59 -20.56 -7.02
C ALA A 205 15.63 -20.02 -8.10
N TYR A 206 14.68 -20.82 -8.61
CA TYR A 206 13.64 -20.36 -9.54
C TYR A 206 12.57 -19.51 -8.85
N ASP A 207 12.49 -19.49 -7.52
CA ASP A 207 11.51 -18.66 -6.81
C ASP A 207 11.73 -17.17 -7.08
N LYS A 208 12.97 -16.74 -7.36
CA LYS A 208 13.28 -15.36 -7.79
C LYS A 208 12.48 -14.94 -9.02
N THR A 209 12.15 -15.89 -9.89
CA THR A 209 11.46 -15.65 -11.16
C THR A 209 9.97 -16.00 -11.08
N ARG A 210 9.44 -16.31 -9.89
CA ARG A 210 8.02 -16.62 -9.68
C ARG A 210 7.33 -15.48 -8.94
N ALA A 211 6.47 -14.74 -9.63
CA ALA A 211 5.81 -13.55 -9.10
C ALA A 211 5.11 -13.75 -7.73
N LEU A 212 4.47 -14.90 -7.49
CA LEU A 212 3.76 -15.16 -6.24
C LEU A 212 4.69 -15.35 -5.04
N LYS A 213 5.95 -15.77 -5.26
CA LYS A 213 6.94 -16.01 -4.20
C LYS A 213 7.42 -14.73 -3.55
N TRP A 214 7.35 -13.61 -4.27
CA TRP A 214 7.69 -12.29 -3.75
C TRP A 214 6.80 -11.81 -2.60
N LYS A 215 5.67 -12.48 -2.33
CA LYS A 215 4.86 -12.24 -1.13
C LYS A 215 5.61 -12.65 0.15
N GLU A 216 6.50 -13.63 0.02
CA GLU A 216 7.31 -14.22 1.08
C GLU A 216 8.75 -13.67 1.08
N TRP A 217 9.00 -12.58 0.33
CA TRP A 217 10.33 -11.99 0.23
C TRP A 217 10.85 -11.56 1.61
N GLN A 218 11.98 -12.14 2.01
CA GLN A 218 12.52 -11.99 3.36
C GLN A 218 13.07 -10.58 3.63
N GLY A 219 13.52 -9.89 2.58
CA GLY A 219 13.89 -8.47 2.63
C GLY A 219 12.69 -7.53 2.61
N GLY A 220 11.47 -8.06 2.51
CA GLY A 220 10.24 -7.28 2.41
C GLY A 220 9.31 -7.40 3.61
N LYS A 221 8.34 -6.49 3.67
CA LYS A 221 7.17 -6.54 4.55
C LYS A 221 5.90 -6.31 3.74
N VAL A 222 4.87 -7.10 4.02
CA VAL A 222 3.55 -6.98 3.39
C VAL A 222 2.81 -5.78 3.99
N ILE A 223 2.19 -4.98 3.13
CA ILE A 223 1.34 -3.84 3.52
C ILE A 223 -0.06 -3.97 2.92
N ALA A 224 -1.05 -3.38 3.58
CA ALA A 224 -2.45 -3.54 3.22
C ALA A 224 -2.86 -2.69 2.00
N ASN A 225 -2.31 -1.48 1.89
CA ASN A 225 -2.66 -0.51 0.86
C ASN A 225 -1.43 -0.17 0.00
N PRO A 226 -1.62 0.15 -1.28
CA PRO A 226 -0.52 0.49 -2.16
C PRO A 226 0.13 1.82 -1.74
N VAL A 227 1.46 1.84 -1.76
CA VAL A 227 2.28 3.05 -1.64
C VAL A 227 3.24 3.10 -2.80
N TYR A 228 3.81 4.28 -3.07
CA TYR A 228 4.77 4.44 -4.15
C TYR A 228 5.97 3.49 -3.94
N GLY A 229 6.39 2.83 -5.01
CA GLY A 229 7.49 1.86 -4.97
C GLY A 229 7.11 0.45 -4.51
N ALA A 230 5.92 0.23 -3.95
CA ALA A 230 5.52 -1.09 -3.49
C ALA A 230 5.46 -2.11 -4.64
N LEU A 231 5.88 -3.34 -4.38
CA LEU A 231 5.67 -4.49 -5.23
C LEU A 231 4.19 -4.88 -5.19
N ALA A 232 3.50 -4.80 -6.33
CA ALA A 232 2.10 -5.18 -6.47
C ALA A 232 2.00 -6.59 -7.05
N ILE A 233 1.61 -7.57 -6.23
CA ILE A 233 1.61 -8.99 -6.58
C ILE A 233 0.19 -9.44 -6.90
N LYS A 234 -0.01 -10.02 -8.08
CA LYS A 234 -1.30 -10.48 -8.61
C LYS A 234 -1.27 -11.96 -8.93
N GLN A 235 -2.34 -12.67 -8.57
CA GLN A 235 -2.57 -14.04 -9.02
C GLN A 235 -3.36 -14.07 -10.33
N ARG A 236 -3.02 -14.99 -11.23
CA ARG A 236 -3.70 -15.24 -12.50
C ARG A 236 -3.93 -16.74 -12.68
N ARG A 237 -4.78 -17.12 -13.63
CA ARG A 237 -4.89 -18.51 -14.06
C ARG A 237 -3.56 -18.91 -14.72
N GLY A 238 -2.89 -19.93 -14.18
CA GLY A 238 -1.60 -20.43 -14.71
C GLY A 238 -0.35 -19.71 -14.19
N GLY A 239 -0.45 -18.81 -13.21
CA GLY A 239 0.73 -18.18 -12.60
C GLY A 239 0.43 -16.90 -11.83
N GLY A 240 1.45 -16.05 -11.69
CA GLY A 240 1.32 -14.73 -11.06
C GLY A 240 1.85 -13.62 -11.95
N HIS A 241 1.67 -12.39 -11.50
CA HIS A 241 2.29 -11.20 -12.06
C HIS A 241 2.74 -10.28 -10.92
N ILE A 242 3.77 -9.51 -11.17
CA ILE A 242 4.34 -8.56 -10.22
C ILE A 242 4.83 -7.34 -10.98
N GLY A 243 4.75 -6.18 -10.34
CA GLY A 243 5.33 -4.92 -10.81
C GLY A 243 5.43 -3.92 -9.66
N PHE A 244 5.86 -2.71 -9.95
CA PHE A 244 6.03 -1.63 -8.99
C PHE A 244 4.87 -0.64 -9.08
N VAL A 245 4.29 -0.25 -7.95
CA VAL A 245 3.31 0.83 -7.87
C VAL A 245 3.99 2.15 -8.20
N ALA A 246 3.56 2.79 -9.29
CA ALA A 246 4.14 4.04 -9.77
C ALA A 246 3.26 5.26 -9.47
N GLY A 247 2.00 5.06 -9.07
CA GLY A 247 1.08 6.14 -8.78
C GLY A 247 -0.35 5.78 -9.13
N THR A 248 -1.14 6.80 -9.48
CA THR A 248 -2.54 6.65 -9.85
C THR A 248 -2.88 7.50 -11.07
N ARG A 249 -3.94 7.15 -11.78
CA ARG A 249 -4.42 7.92 -12.94
C ARG A 249 -5.94 8.00 -12.93
N GLU A 250 -6.47 9.20 -13.13
CA GLU A 250 -7.90 9.36 -13.38
C GLU A 250 -8.26 8.89 -14.78
N VAL A 251 -9.24 7.99 -14.87
CA VAL A 251 -9.75 7.48 -16.16
C VAL A 251 -11.16 7.99 -16.36
N LYS A 252 -11.37 8.77 -17.44
CA LYS A 252 -12.68 9.31 -17.78
C LYS A 252 -13.74 8.20 -17.81
N GLY A 253 -14.76 8.35 -16.97
CA GLY A 253 -15.88 7.39 -16.84
C GLY A 253 -15.56 6.10 -16.06
N LYS A 254 -14.34 5.92 -15.54
CA LYS A 254 -13.94 4.73 -14.75
C LYS A 254 -13.26 5.06 -13.42
N GLY A 255 -13.06 6.35 -13.13
CA GLY A 255 -12.45 6.88 -11.90
C GLY A 255 -10.96 6.59 -11.78
N LYS A 256 -10.42 6.86 -10.60
CA LYS A 256 -9.02 6.62 -10.23
C LYS A 256 -8.62 5.15 -10.40
N LYS A 257 -7.52 4.90 -11.10
CA LYS A 257 -6.88 3.59 -11.26
C LYS A 257 -5.48 3.60 -10.69
N LEU A 258 -5.03 2.45 -10.19
CA LEU A 258 -3.65 2.24 -9.78
C LEU A 258 -2.79 2.08 -11.03
N VAL A 259 -1.63 2.73 -11.07
CA VAL A 259 -0.64 2.54 -12.11
C VAL A 259 0.48 1.66 -11.60
N VAL A 260 0.72 0.55 -12.29
CA VAL A 260 1.81 -0.39 -11.97
C VAL A 260 2.69 -0.56 -13.19
N ILE A 261 4.00 -0.36 -12.99
CA ILE A 261 5.05 -0.60 -13.99
C ILE A 261 5.57 -2.03 -13.80
N GLY A 262 5.54 -2.84 -14.84
CA GLY A 262 6.00 -4.23 -14.72
C GLY A 262 6.51 -4.80 -16.03
N GLY A 263 7.41 -5.78 -15.90
CA GLY A 263 7.90 -6.57 -17.02
C GLY A 263 6.86 -7.56 -17.54
N ASN A 264 7.02 -7.96 -18.80
CA ASN A 264 6.13 -8.88 -19.52
C ASN A 264 4.64 -8.51 -19.48
N GLN A 265 4.32 -7.22 -19.44
CA GLN A 265 2.96 -6.74 -19.44
C GLN A 265 2.47 -6.53 -20.88
N GLY A 266 1.86 -7.58 -21.43
CA GLY A 266 1.55 -7.62 -22.87
C GLY A 266 2.85 -7.58 -23.67
N ASN A 267 3.78 -8.47 -23.33
CA ASN A 267 5.08 -8.63 -23.98
C ASN A 267 5.95 -7.36 -23.97
N ALA A 268 5.84 -6.53 -22.92
CA ALA A 268 6.58 -5.28 -22.81
C ALA A 268 6.91 -4.93 -21.34
N LEU A 269 7.88 -4.05 -21.14
CA LEU A 269 8.03 -3.30 -19.89
C LEU A 269 7.24 -2.01 -20.06
N LYS A 270 6.15 -1.88 -19.31
CA LYS A 270 5.30 -0.70 -19.39
C LYS A 270 4.55 -0.44 -18.10
N ALA A 271 3.98 0.76 -18.01
CA ALA A 271 2.92 1.09 -17.08
C ALA A 271 1.57 0.55 -17.60
N ALA A 272 0.75 -0.02 -16.71
CA ALA A 272 -0.67 -0.18 -17.00
C ALA A 272 -1.57 0.06 -15.79
N LEU A 273 -2.85 0.19 -16.11
CA LEU A 273 -3.91 0.54 -15.18
C LEU A 273 -4.55 -0.70 -14.58
N TYR A 274 -4.73 -0.68 -13.27
CA TYR A 274 -5.33 -1.76 -12.49
C TYR A 274 -6.34 -1.22 -11.47
N ALA A 275 -7.26 -2.07 -11.03
CA ALA A 275 -7.98 -1.85 -9.78
C ALA A 275 -7.08 -2.28 -8.60
N GLN A 276 -7.18 -1.62 -7.45
CA GLN A 276 -6.45 -2.05 -6.26
C GLN A 276 -6.78 -3.52 -5.89
N ASN A 277 -8.05 -3.91 -6.04
CA ASN A 277 -8.53 -5.27 -5.77
C ASN A 277 -8.07 -6.32 -6.78
N ASP A 278 -7.31 -5.94 -7.82
CA ASP A 278 -6.64 -6.90 -8.70
C ASP A 278 -5.45 -7.59 -8.02
N PHE A 279 -4.91 -7.01 -6.94
CA PHE A 279 -3.69 -7.46 -6.29
C PHE A 279 -3.97 -8.28 -5.03
N LEU A 280 -3.19 -9.34 -4.87
CA LEU A 280 -3.22 -10.23 -3.71
C LEU A 280 -2.45 -9.63 -2.53
N ALA A 281 -1.36 -8.90 -2.79
CA ALA A 281 -0.51 -8.31 -1.78
C ALA A 281 0.26 -7.12 -2.34
N PHE A 282 0.61 -6.19 -1.45
CA PHE A 282 1.63 -5.17 -1.68
C PHE A 282 2.81 -5.45 -0.75
N VAL A 283 4.04 -5.35 -1.26
CA VAL A 283 5.25 -5.59 -0.48
C VAL A 283 6.23 -4.44 -0.67
N VAL A 284 6.82 -3.95 0.41
CA VAL A 284 7.90 -2.94 0.38
C VAL A 284 9.14 -3.52 1.07
N PRO A 285 10.34 -2.97 0.86
CA PRO A 285 11.50 -3.32 1.67
C PRO A 285 11.20 -3.19 3.17
N LYS A 286 11.82 -4.04 3.97
CA LYS A 286 11.54 -4.13 5.41
C LYS A 286 11.85 -2.83 6.15
N ASP A 287 12.92 -2.17 5.75
CA ASP A 287 13.42 -0.88 6.22
C ASP A 287 12.72 0.34 5.60
N TYR A 288 11.96 0.16 4.50
CA TYR A 288 11.19 1.25 3.92
C TYR A 288 10.09 1.74 4.87
N GLU A 289 10.20 2.96 5.35
CA GLU A 289 9.24 3.53 6.30
C GLU A 289 7.94 3.95 5.61
N VAL A 290 6.82 3.46 6.12
CA VAL A 290 5.49 3.76 5.56
C VAL A 290 4.75 4.70 6.51
N CYS A 291 4.73 5.99 6.17
CA CYS A 291 3.92 7.00 6.83
C CYS A 291 2.58 7.24 6.10
N LEU A 292 1.73 8.14 6.62
CA LEU A 292 0.43 8.44 6.00
C LEU A 292 0.57 9.04 4.59
N ALA A 293 1.53 9.94 4.39
CA ALA A 293 1.77 10.56 3.08
C ALA A 293 2.13 9.53 2.00
N CYS A 294 2.70 8.37 2.36
CA CYS A 294 3.04 7.33 1.40
C CYS A 294 1.80 6.75 0.67
N TYR A 295 0.61 6.86 1.26
CA TYR A 295 -0.64 6.39 0.65
C TYR A 295 -1.24 7.43 -0.32
N GLU A 296 -0.75 8.67 -0.30
CA GLU A 296 -1.10 9.70 -1.26
C GLU A 296 -0.27 9.52 -2.53
N LEU A 297 -0.66 8.50 -3.31
CA LEU A 297 0.03 8.15 -4.54
C LEU A 297 0.03 9.31 -5.54
N PRO A 298 1.18 9.65 -6.16
CA PRO A 298 1.26 10.70 -7.15
C PRO A 298 0.38 10.39 -8.37
N GLU A 299 -0.05 11.43 -9.07
CA GLU A 299 -0.68 11.26 -10.38
C GLU A 299 0.39 10.86 -11.41
N TYR A 300 0.13 9.77 -12.13
CA TYR A 300 1.07 9.21 -13.08
C TYR A 300 0.72 9.68 -14.50
N SER A 301 1.53 10.61 -15.02
CA SER A 301 1.51 11.05 -16.41
C SER A 301 2.54 10.26 -17.24
N ASP A 302 2.18 9.85 -18.46
CA ASP A 302 3.09 9.16 -19.39
C ASP A 302 4.23 10.05 -19.93
N LYS A 303 4.39 11.26 -19.40
CA LYS A 303 5.32 12.28 -19.92
C LYS A 303 6.75 12.02 -19.47
N ALA A 304 7.54 11.49 -20.39
CA ALA A 304 8.73 12.21 -20.80
C ALA A 304 8.27 13.56 -21.41
N ASP A 305 8.33 14.64 -20.63
CA ASP A 305 8.30 16.00 -21.19
C ASP A 305 9.66 16.24 -21.86
N ASN A 306 9.79 15.85 -23.14
CA ASN A 306 10.66 16.57 -24.04
C ASN A 306 9.84 17.72 -24.61
N SER A 307 10.05 18.90 -24.05
CA SER A 307 9.82 20.14 -24.77
C SER A 307 10.66 20.12 -26.05
N SER A 308 10.01 19.91 -27.19
CA SER A 308 10.43 20.50 -28.44
C SER A 308 9.16 20.90 -29.18
N THR A 309 8.76 22.15 -28.97
CA THR A 309 8.28 22.96 -30.08
C THR A 309 9.21 22.75 -31.26
N GLU A 310 8.70 22.28 -32.38
CA GLU A 310 8.98 22.89 -33.67
C GLU A 310 7.90 22.47 -34.68
N SER A 311 7.53 23.48 -35.46
CA SER A 311 6.67 23.56 -36.63
C SER A 311 6.63 22.35 -37.56
#